data_AF-A0A497JLR7-F1
#
_entry.id   AF-A0A497JLR7-F1
#
_cell.length_a   1.000
_cell.length_b   1.000
_cell.length_c   1.000
_cell.angle_alpha   90.00
_cell.angle_beta   90.00
_cell.angle_gamma   90.00
#
_symmetry.space_group_name_H-M   'P 1'
#
loop_
_entity.id
_entity.type
_entity.pdbx_description
1 polymer ?
#
loop_
_entity_poly.entity_id
_entity_poly.type
_entity_poly.pdbx_seq_one_letter_code
_entity_poly.pdbx_strand_id
1 'polypeptide(L)'
;MSLKSKLSLENPLMFAASMFYLAAGIIFFYELALEPSLFHMGLLGILSIVSAYGTFRMRRWTLWFVVALFILGTSFAVIQLCYTVATYSFFPDMELGLFNVALIVYVALVWFFSIYVMARRKMLEY
;
A
#
# COMPACT_ATOMS: atom_id res chain seq x y z
N MET A 1 -7.29 30.33 -12.55
CA MET A 1 -7.27 28.90 -12.93
C MET A 1 -8.41 28.20 -12.19
N SER A 2 -9.26 27.49 -12.92
CA SER A 2 -10.58 27.02 -12.47
C SER A 2 -10.50 25.77 -11.58
N LEU A 3 -11.06 25.86 -10.37
CA LEU A 3 -11.28 24.75 -9.41
C LEU A 3 -12.02 23.54 -10.00
N LYS A 4 -12.66 23.71 -11.16
CA LYS A 4 -13.47 22.68 -11.83
C LYS A 4 -12.64 21.50 -12.37
N SER A 5 -11.34 21.68 -12.66
CA SER A 5 -10.49 20.57 -13.13
C SER A 5 -9.88 19.74 -11.99
N LYS A 6 -9.83 20.27 -10.77
CA LYS A 6 -9.39 19.51 -9.59
C LYS A 6 -10.39 18.40 -9.25
N LEU A 7 -11.69 18.68 -9.38
CA LEU A 7 -12.77 17.79 -8.97
C LEU A 7 -13.00 16.52 -9.81
N SER A 8 -12.63 16.48 -11.10
CA SER A 8 -12.93 15.28 -11.92
C SER A 8 -11.93 14.13 -11.73
N LEU A 9 -10.68 14.43 -11.35
CA LEU A 9 -9.64 13.44 -11.05
C LEU A 9 -9.57 13.06 -9.55
N GLU A 10 -10.32 13.74 -8.68
CA GLU A 10 -10.26 13.57 -7.22
C GLU A 10 -10.99 12.34 -6.67
N ASN A 11 -12.23 12.09 -7.09
CA ASN A 11 -12.93 10.84 -6.76
C ASN A 11 -12.26 9.58 -7.33
N PRO A 12 -11.78 9.56 -8.60
CA PRO A 12 -11.14 8.37 -9.13
C PRO A 12 -9.80 8.06 -8.46
N LEU A 13 -8.99 9.05 -8.05
CA LEU A 13 -7.73 8.76 -7.33
C LEU A 13 -7.96 8.22 -5.92
N MET A 14 -8.96 8.75 -5.19
CA MET A 14 -9.32 8.18 -3.89
C MET A 14 -9.89 6.77 -4.00
N PHE A 15 -10.69 6.51 -5.05
CA PHE A 15 -11.15 5.17 -5.37
C PHE A 15 -9.97 4.26 -5.73
N ALA A 16 -9.04 4.72 -6.55
CA ALA A 16 -7.82 3.98 -6.89
C ALA A 16 -6.97 3.67 -5.65
N ALA A 17 -6.80 4.63 -4.72
CA ALA A 17 -6.12 4.39 -3.45
C ALA A 17 -6.83 3.31 -2.63
N SER A 18 -8.17 3.34 -2.55
CA SER A 18 -8.95 2.30 -1.90
C SER A 18 -8.75 0.94 -2.57
N MET A 19 -8.77 0.87 -3.90
CA MET A 19 -8.56 -0.38 -4.65
C MET A 19 -7.15 -0.92 -4.47
N PHE A 20 -6.16 -0.05 -4.44
CA PHE A 20 -4.78 -0.40 -4.13
C PHE A 20 -4.67 -1.06 -2.74
N TYR A 21 -5.18 -0.41 -1.69
CA TYR A 21 -5.17 -0.98 -0.35
C TYR A 21 -5.97 -2.28 -0.25
N LEU A 22 -7.06 -2.41 -1.01
CA LEU A 22 -7.83 -3.65 -1.05
C LEU A 22 -7.04 -4.79 -1.69
N ALA A 23 -6.44 -4.54 -2.86
CA ALA A 23 -5.63 -5.51 -3.59
C ALA A 23 -4.40 -5.95 -2.78
N ALA A 24 -3.67 -5.00 -2.18
CA ALA A 24 -2.54 -5.30 -1.30
C ALA A 24 -2.97 -6.17 -0.11
N GLY A 25 -4.14 -5.88 0.49
CA GLY A 25 -4.69 -6.70 1.57
C GLY A 25 -4.98 -8.14 1.16
N ILE A 26 -5.61 -8.32 -0.01
CA ILE A 26 -5.90 -9.64 -0.57
C ILE A 26 -4.61 -10.41 -0.86
N ILE A 27 -3.60 -9.76 -1.45
CA ILE A 27 -2.30 -10.38 -1.73
C ILE A 27 -1.63 -10.82 -0.43
N PHE A 28 -1.59 -9.98 0.61
CA PHE A 28 -1.01 -10.38 1.89
C PHE A 28 -1.74 -11.54 2.57
N PHE A 29 -3.07 -11.61 2.47
CA PHE A 29 -3.81 -12.75 2.97
C PHE A 29 -3.62 -14.02 2.13
N TYR A 30 -3.44 -13.87 0.82
CA TYR A 30 -3.11 -14.98 -0.06
C TYR A 30 -1.75 -15.57 0.30
N GLU A 31 -0.72 -14.74 0.48
CA GLU A 31 0.61 -15.18 0.94
C GLU A 31 0.55 -15.83 2.32
N LEU A 32 -0.22 -15.26 3.26
CA LEU A 32 -0.45 -15.88 4.58
C LEU A 32 -1.11 -17.26 4.48
N ALA A 33 -2.02 -17.45 3.51
CA ALA A 33 -2.68 -18.74 3.31
C ALA A 33 -1.74 -19.81 2.73
N LEU A 34 -0.74 -19.40 1.95
CA LEU A 34 0.32 -20.29 1.45
C LEU A 34 1.29 -20.67 2.56
N GLU A 35 1.70 -19.69 3.38
CA GLU A 35 2.69 -19.87 4.43
C GLU A 35 2.18 -19.24 5.75
N PRO A 36 1.43 -20.00 6.57
CA PRO A 36 0.83 -19.50 7.81
C PRO A 36 1.84 -19.05 8.87
N SER A 37 3.10 -19.47 8.73
CA SER A 37 4.20 -19.01 9.59
C SER A 37 4.48 -17.50 9.43
N LEU A 38 4.07 -16.89 8.32
CA LEU A 38 4.22 -15.46 8.02
C LEU A 38 3.10 -14.62 8.67
N PHE A 39 2.86 -14.81 9.98
CA PHE A 39 1.78 -14.13 10.72
C PHE A 39 1.78 -12.60 10.57
N HIS A 40 2.95 -12.00 10.34
CA HIS A 40 3.10 -10.56 10.12
C HIS A 40 2.42 -10.08 8.82
N MET A 41 2.29 -10.93 7.80
CA MET A 41 1.50 -10.64 6.60
C MET A 41 0.01 -10.51 6.92
N GLY A 42 -0.50 -11.27 7.89
CA GLY A 42 -1.87 -11.12 8.35
C GLY A 42 -2.15 -9.74 8.93
N LEU A 43 -1.22 -9.21 9.75
CA LEU A 43 -1.34 -7.86 10.29
C LEU A 43 -1.35 -6.80 9.17
N LEU A 44 -0.43 -6.90 8.20
CA LEU A 44 -0.39 -6.01 7.04
C LEU A 44 -1.66 -6.11 6.19
N GLY A 45 -2.18 -7.33 6.00
CA GLY A 45 -3.43 -7.59 5.29
C GLY A 45 -4.63 -6.91 5.95
N ILE A 46 -4.79 -7.07 7.26
CA ILE A 46 -5.86 -6.42 8.04
C ILE A 46 -5.75 -4.90 7.92
N LEU A 47 -4.56 -4.35 8.16
CA LEU A 47 -4.33 -2.90 8.07
C LEU A 47 -4.67 -2.37 6.68
N SER A 48 -4.35 -3.12 5.63
CA SER A 48 -4.63 -2.76 4.24
C SER A 48 -6.12 -2.77 3.93
N ILE A 49 -6.86 -3.81 4.33
CA ILE A 49 -8.33 -3.85 4.13
C ILE A 49 -9.03 -2.73 4.92
N VAL A 50 -8.61 -2.50 6.17
CA VAL A 50 -9.17 -1.40 6.99
C VAL A 50 -8.89 -0.04 6.34
N SER A 51 -7.69 0.15 5.79
CA SER A 51 -7.33 1.38 5.07
C SER A 51 -8.10 1.55 3.77
N ALA A 52 -8.40 0.47 3.05
CA ALA A 52 -9.25 0.50 1.87
C ALA A 52 -10.65 1.02 2.24
N TYR A 53 -11.30 0.38 3.22
CA TYR A 53 -12.62 0.79 3.69
C TYR A 53 -12.63 2.24 4.21
N GLY A 54 -11.64 2.59 5.03
CA GLY A 54 -11.53 3.93 5.62
C GLY A 54 -11.33 5.02 4.55
N THR A 55 -10.53 4.73 3.54
CA THR A 55 -10.27 5.64 2.40
C THR A 55 -11.53 5.80 1.57
N PHE A 56 -12.21 4.70 1.23
CA PHE A 56 -13.48 4.74 0.51
C PHE A 56 -14.57 5.54 1.25
N ARG A 57 -14.67 5.38 2.57
CA ARG A 57 -15.67 6.07 3.40
C ARG A 57 -15.22 7.44 3.91
N MET A 58 -14.05 7.93 3.51
CA MET A 58 -13.50 9.21 3.98
C MET A 58 -13.52 9.35 5.52
N ARG A 59 -13.25 8.29 6.31
CA ARG A 59 -13.27 8.35 7.79
C ARG A 59 -11.99 8.99 8.36
N ARG A 60 -12.07 9.85 9.38
CA ARG A 60 -10.89 10.52 9.99
C ARG A 60 -9.83 9.55 10.51
N TRP A 61 -10.26 8.41 11.07
CA TRP A 61 -9.38 7.40 11.66
C TRP A 61 -8.53 6.65 10.62
N THR A 62 -8.88 6.75 9.33
CA THR A 62 -8.12 6.17 8.22
C THR A 62 -6.68 6.66 8.18
N LEU A 63 -6.42 7.90 8.60
CA LEU A 63 -5.06 8.45 8.59
C LEU A 63 -4.11 7.62 9.46
N TRP A 64 -4.56 7.15 10.62
CA TRP A 64 -3.74 6.31 11.49
C TRP A 64 -3.34 5.00 10.81
N PHE A 65 -4.30 4.36 10.12
CA PHE A 65 -4.05 3.11 9.42
C PHE A 65 -3.17 3.29 8.17
N VAL A 66 -3.38 4.37 7.42
CA VAL A 66 -2.54 4.71 6.26
C VAL A 66 -1.11 5.03 6.68
N VAL A 67 -0.90 5.79 7.75
CA VAL A 67 0.44 6.09 8.28
C VAL A 67 1.09 4.81 8.82
N ALA A 68 0.35 3.96 9.53
CA ALA A 68 0.86 2.68 10.01
C ALA A 68 1.29 1.78 8.84
N LEU A 69 0.46 1.67 7.78
CA LEU A 69 0.82 0.92 6.56
C LEU A 69 2.01 1.53 5.83
N PHE A 70 2.10 2.85 5.76
CA PHE A 70 3.22 3.52 5.12
C PHE A 70 4.53 3.10 5.79
N ILE A 71 4.58 3.09 7.12
CA ILE A 71 5.78 2.70 7.87
C ILE A 71 5.98 1.18 7.75
N LEU A 72 5.01 0.37 8.18
CA LEU A 72 5.16 -1.08 8.28
C LEU A 72 5.30 -1.76 6.92
N GLY A 73 4.49 -1.35 5.94
CA GLY A 73 4.53 -1.87 4.58
C GLY A 73 5.83 -1.49 3.87
N THR A 74 6.31 -0.25 4.02
CA THR A 74 7.62 0.14 3.46
C THR A 74 8.75 -0.64 4.12
N SER A 75 8.78 -0.74 5.46
CA SER A 75 9.81 -1.49 6.16
C SER A 75 9.82 -2.96 5.74
N PHE A 76 8.65 -3.61 5.67
CA PHE A 76 8.53 -4.98 5.20
C PHE A 76 9.10 -5.14 3.79
N ALA A 77 8.65 -4.33 2.83
CA ALA A 77 9.04 -4.47 1.44
C ALA A 77 10.54 -4.16 1.22
N VAL A 78 11.09 -3.16 1.91
CA VAL A 78 12.51 -2.82 1.83
C VAL A 78 13.37 -3.92 2.47
N ILE A 79 13.01 -4.42 3.65
CA ILE A 79 13.75 -5.50 4.31
C ILE A 79 13.75 -6.75 3.43
N GLN A 80 12.58 -7.12 2.90
CA GLN A 80 12.45 -8.29 2.03
C GLN A 80 13.27 -8.13 0.76
N LEU A 81 13.20 -6.96 0.11
CA LEU A 81 13.99 -6.66 -1.09
C LEU A 81 15.50 -6.68 -0.80
N CYS A 82 15.95 -6.10 0.31
CA CYS A 82 17.35 -6.15 0.72
C CYS A 82 17.81 -7.59 0.98
N TYR A 83 16.98 -8.39 1.65
CA TYR A 83 17.29 -9.79 1.96
C TYR A 83 17.42 -10.62 0.68
N THR A 84 16.45 -10.53 -0.24
CA THR A 84 16.47 -11.29 -1.48
C THR A 84 17.63 -10.88 -2.38
N VAL A 85 17.87 -9.58 -2.54
CA VAL A 85 18.97 -9.06 -3.37
C VAL A 85 20.34 -9.44 -2.80
N ALA A 86 20.53 -9.38 -1.48
CA ALA A 86 21.79 -9.75 -0.85
C ALA A 86 22.07 -11.26 -0.90
N THR A 87 21.02 -12.09 -0.83
CA THR A 87 21.17 -13.55 -0.78
C THR A 87 21.26 -14.18 -2.17
N TYR A 88 20.45 -13.71 -3.12
CA TYR A 88 20.27 -14.35 -4.43
C TYR A 88 20.62 -13.43 -5.61
N SER A 89 21.03 -12.18 -5.39
CA SER A 89 21.12 -11.11 -6.41
C SER A 89 19.75 -10.55 -6.82
N PHE A 90 19.75 -9.47 -7.61
CA PHE A 90 18.51 -8.77 -7.98
C PHE A 90 17.61 -9.55 -8.94
N PHE A 91 18.21 -10.36 -9.84
CA PHE A 91 17.48 -11.10 -10.86
C PHE A 91 18.10 -12.50 -11.07
N PRO A 92 18.02 -13.40 -10.07
CA PRO A 92 18.56 -14.75 -10.17
C PRO A 92 17.79 -15.60 -11.17
N ASP A 93 16.47 -15.52 -11.11
CA ASP A 93 15.51 -16.23 -11.97
C ASP A 93 14.27 -15.34 -12.17
N MET A 94 13.37 -15.80 -13.03
CA MET A 94 12.20 -15.02 -13.45
C MET A 94 11.22 -14.79 -12.29
N GLU A 95 11.01 -15.75 -11.41
CA GLU A 95 10.04 -15.65 -10.31
C GLU A 95 10.54 -14.68 -9.23
N LEU A 96 11.77 -14.88 -8.74
CA LEU A 96 12.39 -14.00 -7.75
C LEU A 96 12.63 -12.59 -8.30
N GLY A 97 12.98 -12.46 -9.58
CA GLY A 97 13.12 -11.17 -10.25
C GLY A 97 11.79 -10.39 -10.31
N LEU A 98 10.69 -11.06 -10.68
CA LEU A 98 9.34 -10.48 -10.68
C LEU A 98 8.90 -10.07 -9.27
N PHE A 99 9.20 -10.90 -8.26
CA PHE A 99 8.92 -10.58 -6.87
C PHE A 99 9.64 -9.31 -6.40
N ASN A 100 10.94 -9.16 -6.71
CA ASN A 100 11.71 -7.96 -6.39
C ASN A 100 11.13 -6.70 -7.06
N VAL A 101 10.74 -6.80 -8.33
CA VAL A 101 10.08 -5.70 -9.04
C VAL A 101 8.72 -5.38 -8.41
N ALA A 102 7.94 -6.39 -8.04
CA ALA A 102 6.65 -6.21 -7.38
C ALA A 102 6.80 -5.48 -6.04
N LEU A 103 7.84 -5.77 -5.25
CA LEU A 103 8.14 -5.05 -4.02
C LEU A 103 8.48 -3.57 -4.28
N ILE A 104 9.25 -3.26 -5.32
CA ILE A 104 9.57 -1.87 -5.70
C ILE A 104 8.31 -1.12 -6.11
N VAL A 105 7.48 -1.73 -6.96
CA VAL A 105 6.19 -1.16 -7.39
C VAL A 105 5.28 -0.95 -6.18
N TYR A 106 5.21 -1.92 -5.28
CA TYR A 106 4.45 -1.81 -4.04
C TYR A 106 4.90 -0.62 -3.19
N VAL A 107 6.21 -0.46 -2.95
CA VAL A 107 6.74 0.69 -2.18
C VAL A 107 6.37 2.01 -2.86
N ALA A 108 6.57 2.12 -4.17
CA ALA A 108 6.24 3.33 -4.92
C ALA A 108 4.74 3.69 -4.81
N LEU A 109 3.87 2.69 -4.92
CA LEU A 109 2.41 2.88 -4.79
C LEU A 109 2.00 3.21 -3.36
N VAL A 110 2.55 2.52 -2.34
CA VAL A 110 2.32 2.83 -0.93
C VAL A 110 2.68 4.28 -0.66
N TRP A 111 3.84 4.74 -1.14
CA TRP A 111 4.28 6.12 -0.97
C TRP A 111 3.35 7.11 -1.65
N PHE A 112 3.07 6.89 -2.93
CA PHE A 112 2.20 7.75 -3.72
C PHE A 112 0.81 7.88 -3.09
N PHE A 113 0.14 6.76 -2.80
CA PHE A 113 -1.21 6.79 -2.25
C PHE A 113 -1.26 7.25 -0.79
N SER A 114 -0.27 6.93 0.03
CA SER A 114 -0.22 7.43 1.42
C SER A 114 -0.08 8.94 1.45
N ILE A 115 0.88 9.50 0.69
CA ILE A 115 1.08 10.94 0.59
C ILE A 115 -0.16 11.62 0.03
N TYR A 116 -0.76 11.06 -1.02
CA TYR A 116 -1.99 11.59 -1.60
C TYR A 116 -3.14 11.64 -0.59
N VAL A 117 -3.41 10.53 0.12
CA VAL A 117 -4.48 10.46 1.13
C VAL A 117 -4.22 11.44 2.28
N MET A 118 -2.97 11.55 2.75
CA MET A 118 -2.60 12.50 3.81
C MET A 118 -2.77 13.96 3.36
N ALA A 119 -2.30 14.31 2.16
CA ALA A 119 -2.40 15.66 1.61
C ALA A 119 -3.86 16.10 1.43
N ARG A 120 -4.72 15.20 0.94
CA ARG A 120 -6.15 15.47 0.75
C ARG A 120 -6.89 15.69 2.06
N ARG A 121 -6.52 14.99 3.13
CA ARG A 121 -7.16 15.15 4.44
C ARG A 121 -6.87 16.52 5.04
N LYS A 122 -5.63 17.00 4.94
CA LYS A 122 -5.28 18.37 5.37
C LYS A 122 -6.08 19.45 4.64
N MET A 123 -6.43 19.23 3.36
CA MET A 123 -7.28 20.16 2.61
C MET A 123 -8.76 20.15 3.01
N LEU A 124 -9.24 19.12 3.74
CA LEU A 124 -10.64 19.00 4.17
C LEU A 124 -10.88 19.45 5.61
N GLU A 125 -9.81 19.69 6.38
CA GLU A 125 -9.86 20.13 7.78
C GLU A 125 -9.68 21.65 7.94
N TYR A 126 -9.38 22.38 6.86
CA TYR A 126 -9.33 23.85 6.76
C TYR A 126 -10.48 24.36 5.90
#